data_AF-A0A942N179-F1
#
_entry.id   AF-A0A942N179-F1
#
_cell.length_a   1.000
_cell.length_b   1.000
_cell.length_c   1.000
_cell.angle_alpha   90.00
_cell.angle_beta   90.00
_cell.angle_gamma   90.00
#
_symmetry.space_group_name_H-M   'P 1'
#
loop_
_entity.id
_entity.type
_entity.pdbx_description
1 polymer ?
#
loop_
_entity_poly.entity_id
_entity_poly.type
_entity_poly.pdbx_seq_one_letter_code
_entity_poly.pdbx_strand_id
1 'polypeptide(L)' 'MKDIFAETPQQAFTEPTGWDMEGDLIIPGLIDTHVHGAGGCDVMDCTPESLQTLAEALLKEGKPLFYPS' A
#
# COMPACT_ATOMS: atom_id res chain seq x y z
N MET A 1 4.43 43.57 1.92
CA MET A 1 4.33 42.22 2.51
C MET A 1 2.87 41.95 2.84
N LYS A 2 2.02 41.71 1.82
CA LYS A 2 0.57 41.44 1.99
C LYS A 2 -0.01 40.36 1.07
N ASP A 3 0.79 39.70 0.22
CA ASP A 3 0.22 38.88 -0.87
C ASP A 3 0.55 37.38 -0.79
N ILE A 4 0.90 36.86 0.39
CA ILE A 4 1.22 35.42 0.57
C ILE A 4 -0.02 34.55 0.83
N PHE A 5 -1.17 35.14 1.19
CA PHE A 5 -2.41 34.42 1.48
C PHE A 5 -3.47 34.64 0.41
N ALA A 6 -3.13 34.43 -0.86
CA ALA A 6 -4.17 34.24 -1.86
C ALA A 6 -4.89 32.92 -1.51
N GLU A 7 -6.10 33.01 -0.97
CA GLU A 7 -6.93 31.85 -0.66
C GLU A 7 -7.13 31.05 -1.95
N THR A 8 -6.61 29.82 -1.96
CA THR A 8 -6.79 28.90 -3.07
C THR A 8 -8.29 28.61 -3.18
N PRO A 9 -8.91 28.67 -4.37
CA PRO A 9 -10.33 28.33 -4.49
C PRO A 9 -10.56 26.92 -3.93
N GLN A 10 -11.43 26.79 -2.92
CA GLN A 10 -11.87 25.48 -2.46
C GLN A 10 -12.42 24.72 -3.67
N GLN A 11 -11.73 23.65 -4.05
CA GLN A 11 -12.15 22.77 -5.12
C GLN A 11 -13.52 22.20 -4.73
N ALA A 12 -14.54 22.52 -5.50
CA ALA A 12 -15.89 22.01 -5.26
C ALA A 12 -15.86 20.48 -5.41
N PHE A 13 -16.22 19.76 -4.35
CA PHE A 13 -16.42 18.32 -4.38
C PHE A 13 -17.73 18.04 -5.14
N THR A 14 -17.64 17.93 -6.46
CA THR A 14 -18.75 17.49 -7.30
C THR A 14 -18.60 15.99 -7.53
N GLU A 15 -19.56 15.22 -7.02
CA GLU A 15 -19.64 13.75 -6.95
C GLU A 15 -18.88 13.09 -5.77
N PRO A 16 -19.51 12.13 -5.04
CA PRO A 16 -18.81 11.34 -4.04
C PRO A 16 -17.85 10.38 -4.74
N THR A 17 -16.55 10.64 -4.65
CA THR A 17 -15.48 9.75 -5.14
C THR A 17 -15.08 8.68 -4.11
N GLY A 18 -16.01 8.31 -3.22
CA GLY A 18 -15.74 7.41 -2.09
C GLY A 18 -16.32 6.01 -2.27
N TRP A 19 -15.73 5.04 -1.58
CA TRP A 19 -16.27 3.69 -1.44
C TRP A 19 -16.89 3.53 -0.05
N ASP A 20 -18.10 2.97 0.02
CA ASP A 20 -18.69 2.54 1.29
C ASP A 20 -18.05 1.20 1.68
N MET A 21 -17.43 1.18 2.85
CA MET A 21 -16.75 0.00 3.39
C MET A 21 -17.66 -0.85 4.29
N GLU A 22 -18.96 -0.56 4.34
CA GLU A 22 -19.99 -1.38 5.02
C GLU A 22 -19.71 -1.65 6.52
N GLY A 23 -18.94 -0.77 7.16
CA GLY A 23 -18.55 -0.89 8.57
C GLY A 23 -17.22 -1.61 8.82
N ASP A 24 -16.46 -1.95 7.77
CA ASP A 24 -15.12 -2.53 7.88
C ASP A 24 -14.09 -1.53 8.43
N LEU A 25 -12.99 -2.09 8.97
CA LEU A 25 -11.84 -1.32 9.42
C LEU A 25 -10.89 -1.04 8.25
N ILE A 26 -10.73 0.24 7.93
CA ILE A 26 -9.63 0.71 7.07
C ILE A 26 -8.40 0.95 7.96
N ILE A 27 -7.34 0.19 7.72
CA ILE A 27 -6.04 0.39 8.37
C ILE A 27 -4.97 0.69 7.32
N PRO A 28 -3.85 1.36 7.68
CA PRO A 28 -2.68 1.40 6.83
C PRO A 28 -2.19 -0.02 6.49
N GLY A 29 -1.60 -0.18 5.30
CA GLY A 29 -0.95 -1.42 4.94
C GLY A 29 0.14 -1.80 5.95
N LEU A 30 0.18 -3.08 6.32
CA LEU A 30 1.14 -3.60 7.28
C LEU A 30 2.56 -3.62 6.68
N ILE A 31 3.56 -3.45 7.55
CA ILE A 31 4.97 -3.54 7.19
C ILE A 31 5.51 -4.84 7.77
N ASP A 32 5.88 -5.78 6.90
CA ASP A 32 6.54 -7.02 7.33
C ASP A 32 8.05 -6.80 7.44
N THR A 33 8.56 -6.78 8.67
CA THR A 33 9.97 -6.48 8.91
C THR A 33 10.89 -7.67 8.73
N HIS A 34 10.35 -8.88 8.55
CA HIS A 34 11.15 -10.09 8.39
C HIS A 34 10.38 -11.17 7.65
N VAL A 35 10.77 -11.44 6.40
CA VAL A 35 10.17 -12.49 5.58
C VAL A 35 11.21 -13.17 4.70
N HIS A 36 11.23 -14.50 4.75
CA HIS A 36 12.05 -15.33 3.86
C HIS A 36 11.29 -15.72 2.60
N GLY A 37 10.00 -16.06 2.71
CA GLY A 37 9.22 -16.57 1.59
C GLY A 37 7.72 -16.40 1.78
N ALA A 38 7.00 -16.39 0.66
CA ALA A 38 5.55 -16.40 0.57
C ALA A 38 5.11 -16.91 -0.80
N GLY A 39 3.88 -17.38 -0.93
CA GLY A 39 3.34 -17.83 -2.23
C GLY A 39 4.09 -19.03 -2.86
N GLY A 40 4.86 -19.78 -2.08
CA GLY A 40 5.66 -20.91 -2.56
C GLY A 40 7.04 -20.53 -3.11
N CYS A 41 7.42 -19.26 -3.04
CA CYS A 41 8.75 -18.76 -3.40
C CYS A 41 9.49 -18.23 -2.18
N ASP A 42 10.81 -18.18 -2.27
CA ASP A 42 11.72 -17.70 -1.24
C ASP A 42 12.67 -16.63 -1.80
N VAL A 43 13.10 -15.68 -0.97
CA VAL A 43 14.11 -14.67 -1.30
C VAL A 43 15.41 -15.34 -1.77
N MET A 44 15.73 -16.50 -1.22
CA MET A 44 16.94 -17.28 -1.53
C MET A 44 16.89 -17.99 -2.88
N ASP A 45 15.75 -17.98 -3.59
CA ASP A 45 15.65 -18.50 -4.95
C ASP A 45 16.46 -17.64 -5.96
N CYS A 46 16.82 -16.40 -5.59
CA CYS A 46 17.65 -15.50 -6.38
C CYS A 46 17.11 -15.21 -7.79
N THR A 47 15.78 -15.20 -7.98
CA THR A 47 15.13 -14.81 -9.24
C THR A 47 14.18 -13.63 -9.06
N PRO A 48 14.08 -12.71 -10.04
CA PRO A 48 13.07 -11.66 -10.04
C PRO A 48 11.64 -12.20 -9.93
N GLU A 49 11.36 -13.35 -10.56
CA GLU A 49 10.05 -14.01 -10.58
C GLU A 49 9.65 -14.52 -9.19
N SER A 50 10.58 -15.10 -8.43
CA SER A 50 10.35 -15.49 -7.04
C SER A 50 10.03 -14.28 -6.17
N LEU A 51 10.79 -13.18 -6.32
CA LEU A 51 10.56 -11.96 -5.55
C LEU A 51 9.20 -11.32 -5.87
N GLN A 52 8.80 -11.33 -7.14
CA GLN A 52 7.50 -10.83 -7.57
C GLN A 52 6.35 -11.70 -7.04
N THR A 53 6.50 -13.03 -7.11
CA THR A 53 5.51 -13.97 -6.55
C THR A 53 5.35 -13.78 -5.04
N LEU A 54 6.46 -13.63 -4.31
CA LEU A 54 6.46 -13.33 -2.88
C LEU A 54 5.72 -12.02 -2.59
N ALA A 55 6.02 -10.94 -3.33
CA ALA A 55 5.40 -9.64 -3.15
C ALA A 55 3.88 -9.66 -3.40
N GLU A 56 3.42 -10.35 -4.45
CA GLU A 56 2.00 -10.53 -4.76
C GLU A 56 1.26 -11.33 -3.69
N ALA A 57 1.91 -12.32 -3.09
CA ALA A 57 1.36 -13.06 -1.96
C ALA A 57 1.21 -12.18 -0.72
N LEU A 58 2.25 -11.43 -0.34
CA LEU A 58 2.21 -10.53 0.81
C LEU A 58 1.18 -9.41 0.67
N LEU A 59 0.98 -8.88 -0.55
CA LEU A 59 -0.02 -7.86 -0.83
C LEU A 59 -1.44 -8.38 -0.54
N LYS A 60 -1.75 -9.63 -0.90
CA LYS A 60 -3.05 -10.27 -0.62
C LYS A 60 -3.30 -10.46 0.87
N GLU A 61 -2.24 -10.52 1.67
CA GLU A 61 -2.27 -10.63 3.12
C GLU A 61 -2.23 -9.26 3.83
N GLY A 62 -2.34 -8.16 3.08
CA GLY A 62 -2.36 -6.80 3.65
C GLY A 62 -0.98 -6.24 4.03
N LYS A 63 0.10 -6.84 3.50
CA LYS A 63 1.49 -6.43 3.75
C LYS A 63 2.13 -5.85 2.47
N PRO A 64 1.77 -4.62 2.07
CA PRO A 64 2.28 -4.02 0.84
C PRO A 64 3.76 -3.61 0.91
N LEU A 65 4.35 -3.58 2.11
CA LEU A 65 5.78 -3.29 2.31
C LEU A 65 6.42 -4.40 3.14
N PHE A 66 7.60 -4.84 2.73
CA PHE A 66 8.34 -5.86 3.44
C PHE A 66 9.86 -5.67 3.34
N TYR A 67 10.58 -6.22 4.30
CA TYR A 67 12.04 -6.36 4.26
C TYR A 67 12.42 -7.83 4.00
N PRO A 68 13.02 -8.14 2.84
CA PRO A 68 13.43 -9.50 2.51
C PRO A 68 14.67 -9.92 3.31
N SER A 69 14.65 -11.11 3.92
CA SER A 69 15.73 -11.67 4.74
C SER A 69 16.13 -13.10 4.40
#